data_AF-Q5FC16-F1
#
_entry.id   AF-Q5FC16-F1
#
_cell.length_a   1.000
_cell.length_b   1.000
_cell.length_c   1.000
_cell.angle_alpha   90.00
_cell.angle_beta   90.00
_cell.angle_gamma   90.00
#
_symmetry.space_group_name_H-M   'P 1'
#
loop_
_entity.id
_entity.type
_entity.pdbx_description
1 polymer ?
#
loop_
_entity_poly.entity_id
_entity_poly.type
_entity_poly.pdbx_seq_one_letter_code
_entity_poly.pdbx_strand_id
1 'polypeptide(L)'
;KPMQFVIGADGCCGVVCEHSPFEGIVLVQCSEYLLRYMRGSPSKLVRAASMSELPAPRRLRWKCSPDIQAFLTASADKLQRLVKNLDMNVNKFTGYGKEFIKKQKMSPDAYIQVALQFTFYRCHGRLVPTYESASIRRFQEGRVDNIRSSTPEALAFVKAMANSSKTTDAEKMALLWTAIKAQTNYTILAITGMAIDNHLLGLREIAKELKLEKPELFSDTTYATSIHFILSTSQVPTTE
;
A
#
# COMPACT_ATOMS: atom_id res chain seq x y z
N LYS A 1 -16.10 -9.54 -6.41
CA LYS A 1 -16.95 -8.70 -5.51
C LYS A 1 -16.02 -7.71 -4.81
N PRO A 2 -16.26 -6.38 -4.88
CA PRO A 2 -15.31 -5.38 -4.38
C PRO A 2 -15.04 -5.43 -2.88
N MET A 3 -16.07 -5.67 -2.06
CA MET A 3 -15.94 -5.73 -0.60
C MET A 3 -16.58 -7.00 -0.06
N GLN A 4 -15.88 -7.66 0.84
CA GLN A 4 -16.33 -8.85 1.57
C GLN A 4 -16.14 -8.59 3.07
N PHE A 5 -17.23 -8.33 3.78
CA PHE A 5 -17.20 -8.18 5.24
C PHE A 5 -17.13 -9.57 5.89
N VAL A 6 -16.16 -9.74 6.79
CA VAL A 6 -15.94 -10.99 7.54
C VAL A 6 -16.37 -10.74 8.98
N ILE A 7 -17.27 -11.57 9.47
CA ILE A 7 -17.75 -11.57 10.85
C ILE A 7 -17.51 -12.98 11.40
N GLY A 8 -16.36 -13.17 12.04
CA GLY A 8 -15.95 -14.44 12.62
C GLY A 8 -16.76 -14.78 13.88
N ALA A 9 -17.06 -16.06 14.07
CA ALA A 9 -17.74 -16.55 15.27
C ALA A 9 -16.89 -16.40 16.54
N ASP A 10 -15.57 -16.26 16.39
CA ASP A 10 -14.58 -15.99 17.44
C ASP A 10 -14.40 -14.47 17.73
N GLY A 11 -15.14 -13.62 17.04
CA GLY A 11 -15.04 -12.17 17.16
C GLY A 11 -14.05 -11.51 16.20
N CYS A 12 -13.28 -12.28 15.41
CA CYS A 12 -12.41 -11.72 14.38
C CYS A 12 -13.25 -11.09 13.26
N CYS A 13 -13.18 -9.76 13.16
CA CYS A 13 -13.94 -8.99 12.18
C CYS A 13 -13.01 -8.23 11.24
N GLY A 14 -13.41 -8.06 9.99
CA GLY A 14 -12.64 -7.29 9.02
C GLY A 14 -13.31 -7.17 7.66
N VAL A 15 -12.59 -6.60 6.70
CA VAL A 15 -13.02 -6.48 5.32
C VAL A 15 -11.91 -6.92 4.38
N VAL A 16 -12.24 -7.80 3.44
CA VAL A 16 -11.36 -8.16 2.32
C VAL A 16 -11.81 -7.36 1.10
N CYS A 17 -10.86 -6.66 0.50
CA CYS A 17 -11.09 -5.77 -0.63
C CYS A 17 -10.47 -6.32 -1.91
N GLU A 18 -11.21 -6.28 -3.00
CA GLU A 18 -10.66 -6.39 -4.35
C GLU A 18 -10.24 -4.98 -4.80
N HIS A 19 -9.00 -4.82 -5.28
CA HIS A 19 -8.30 -3.53 -5.33
C HIS A 19 -8.48 -2.76 -6.65
N SER A 20 -9.02 -3.40 -7.69
CA SER A 20 -9.24 -2.76 -9.00
C SER A 20 -10.12 -1.51 -8.98
N PRO A 21 -11.20 -1.39 -8.17
CA PRO A 21 -12.14 -0.27 -8.28
C PRO A 21 -11.77 0.94 -7.41
N PHE A 22 -10.99 0.78 -6.34
CA PHE A 22 -10.64 1.88 -5.43
C PHE A 22 -9.41 1.58 -4.56
N GLU A 23 -8.85 2.64 -3.98
CA GLU A 23 -7.66 2.63 -3.14
C GLU A 23 -7.98 2.47 -1.63
N GLY A 24 -6.96 2.16 -0.83
CA GLY A 24 -7.07 1.98 0.61
C GLY A 24 -7.74 3.15 1.35
N ILE A 25 -7.54 4.39 0.93
CA ILE A 25 -8.18 5.55 1.57
C ILE A 25 -9.72 5.53 1.45
N VAL A 26 -10.25 5.07 0.31
CA VAL A 26 -11.71 4.95 0.11
C VAL A 26 -12.26 3.82 0.97
N LEU A 27 -11.53 2.70 1.05
CA LEU A 27 -11.87 1.57 1.91
C LEU A 27 -11.93 1.98 3.39
N VAL A 28 -10.91 2.71 3.88
CA VAL A 28 -10.86 3.18 5.28
C VAL A 28 -12.01 4.13 5.57
N GLN A 29 -12.26 5.13 4.72
CA GLN A 29 -13.36 6.08 4.94
C GLN A 29 -14.72 5.37 5.01
N CYS A 30 -14.97 4.41 4.13
CA CYS A 30 -16.19 3.61 4.17
C CYS A 30 -16.28 2.78 5.46
N SER A 31 -15.19 2.12 5.84
CA SER A 31 -15.14 1.25 7.02
C SER A 31 -15.31 2.04 8.32
N GLU A 32 -14.63 3.17 8.47
CA GLU A 32 -14.77 4.05 9.63
C GLU A 32 -16.17 4.65 9.75
N TYR A 33 -16.79 5.03 8.62
CA TYR A 33 -18.17 5.49 8.62
C TYR A 33 -19.11 4.42 9.20
N LEU A 34 -18.97 3.17 8.74
CA LEU A 34 -19.78 2.04 9.24
C LEU A 34 -19.53 1.79 10.73
N LEU A 35 -18.28 1.82 11.18
CA LEU A 35 -17.92 1.64 12.59
C LEU A 35 -18.49 2.76 13.47
N ARG A 36 -18.39 4.02 13.05
CA ARG A 36 -18.99 5.16 13.77
C ARG A 36 -20.51 5.05 13.81
N TYR A 37 -21.13 4.65 12.70
CA TYR A 37 -22.58 4.41 12.65
C TYR A 37 -23.00 3.32 13.65
N MET A 38 -22.26 2.21 13.71
CA MET A 38 -22.53 1.13 14.65
C MET A 38 -22.38 1.55 16.12
N ARG A 39 -21.38 2.39 16.45
CA ARG A 39 -21.14 2.88 17.82
C ARG A 39 -22.11 3.98 18.24
N GLY A 40 -22.40 4.91 17.34
CA GLY A 40 -23.20 6.11 17.61
C GLY A 40 -24.69 5.90 17.44
N SER A 41 -25.12 4.84 16.75
CA SER A 41 -26.52 4.43 16.74
C SER A 41 -26.84 3.93 18.15
N PRO A 42 -27.69 4.63 18.94
CA PRO A 42 -28.24 4.01 20.15
C PRO A 42 -28.86 2.72 19.66
N SER A 43 -28.58 1.60 20.30
CA SER A 43 -29.15 0.30 19.94
C SER A 43 -30.67 0.42 19.91
N LYS A 44 -31.23 0.87 18.77
CA LYS A 44 -32.61 0.73 18.41
C LYS A 44 -32.74 -0.71 17.92
N LEU A 45 -32.37 -1.65 18.79
CA LEU A 45 -33.24 -2.77 19.13
C LEU A 45 -34.52 -2.20 19.83
N VAL A 46 -35.07 -1.09 19.33
CA VAL A 46 -36.49 -0.81 19.43
C VAL A 46 -37.09 -1.94 18.61
N ARG A 47 -37.42 -3.01 19.33
CA ARG A 47 -38.27 -4.13 18.94
C ARG A 47 -38.87 -3.88 17.57
N ALA A 48 -38.31 -4.57 16.56
CA ALA A 48 -38.61 -4.43 15.14
C ALA A 48 -39.96 -3.75 14.88
N ALA A 49 -39.95 -2.45 14.60
CA ALA A 49 -41.17 -1.65 14.40
C ALA A 49 -41.95 -2.05 13.13
N SER A 50 -41.53 -3.12 12.45
CA SER A 50 -42.41 -3.97 11.65
C SER A 50 -41.82 -5.38 11.58
N MET A 51 -42.28 -6.29 12.44
CA MET A 51 -42.28 -7.71 12.07
C MET A 51 -43.34 -7.89 10.97
N SER A 52 -43.04 -7.38 9.77
CA SER A 52 -43.64 -7.92 8.57
C SER A 52 -43.09 -9.33 8.40
N GLU A 53 -43.89 -10.25 7.88
CA GLU A 53 -43.40 -11.58 7.47
C GLU A 53 -42.41 -11.42 6.32
N LEU A 54 -41.15 -11.15 6.65
CA LEU A 54 -40.09 -11.06 5.66
C LEU A 54 -39.82 -12.46 5.08
N PRO A 55 -39.61 -12.59 3.76
CA PRO A 55 -39.28 -13.87 3.16
C PRO A 55 -37.93 -14.37 3.69
N ALA A 56 -37.83 -15.69 3.88
CA ALA A 56 -36.57 -16.32 4.27
C ALA A 56 -35.46 -16.08 3.22
N PRO A 57 -34.20 -15.86 3.62
CA PRO A 57 -33.08 -15.77 2.70
C PRO A 57 -32.98 -16.99 1.78
N ARG A 58 -32.74 -16.75 0.49
CA ARG A 58 -32.69 -17.81 -0.52
C ARG A 58 -31.28 -18.39 -0.68
N ARG A 59 -31.13 -19.69 -0.46
CA ARG A 59 -29.89 -20.43 -0.77
C ARG A 59 -29.64 -20.45 -2.28
N LEU A 60 -28.45 -19.99 -2.71
CA LEU A 60 -27.99 -20.16 -4.08
C LEU A 60 -27.61 -21.63 -4.32
N ARG A 61 -28.17 -22.24 -5.37
CA ARG A 61 -27.90 -23.64 -5.75
C ARG A 61 -27.03 -23.69 -7.00
N TRP A 62 -26.08 -24.61 -7.01
CA TRP A 62 -25.14 -24.81 -8.12
C TRP A 62 -25.18 -26.27 -8.57
N LYS A 63 -25.02 -26.52 -9.87
CA LYS A 63 -24.80 -27.86 -10.42
C LYS A 63 -23.31 -28.05 -10.65
N CYS A 64 -22.68 -28.98 -9.93
CA CYS A 64 -21.25 -29.25 -10.06
C CYS A 64 -21.05 -30.52 -10.90
N SER A 65 -20.44 -30.36 -12.08
CA SER A 65 -19.99 -31.49 -12.89
C SER A 65 -18.67 -32.06 -12.33
N PRO A 66 -18.23 -33.24 -12.79
CA PRO A 66 -16.89 -33.76 -12.48
C PRO A 66 -15.77 -32.75 -12.77
N ASP A 67 -15.88 -31.98 -13.86
CA ASP A 67 -14.89 -30.95 -14.21
C ASP A 67 -14.85 -29.81 -13.17
N ILE A 68 -16.02 -29.35 -12.71
CA ILE A 68 -16.10 -28.33 -11.65
C ILE A 68 -15.48 -28.87 -10.35
N GLN A 69 -15.71 -30.14 -10.03
CA GLN A 69 -15.10 -30.77 -8.85
C GLN A 69 -13.57 -30.83 -8.96
N ALA A 70 -13.04 -31.11 -10.16
CA ALA A 70 -11.61 -31.06 -10.43
C ALA A 70 -11.05 -29.63 -10.27
N PHE A 71 -11.73 -28.61 -10.78
CA PHE A 71 -11.33 -27.21 -10.60
C PHE A 71 -11.35 -26.76 -9.14
N LEU A 72 -12.34 -27.18 -8.36
CA LEU A 72 -12.40 -26.90 -6.92
C LEU A 72 -11.21 -27.50 -6.18
N THR A 73 -10.87 -28.75 -6.49
CA THR A 73 -9.72 -29.46 -5.90
C THR A 73 -8.41 -28.75 -6.24
N ALA A 74 -8.18 -28.46 -7.53
CA ALA A 74 -6.98 -27.75 -7.96
C ALA A 74 -6.87 -26.34 -7.37
N SER A 75 -7.99 -25.63 -7.21
CA SER A 75 -8.03 -24.29 -6.61
C SER A 75 -7.74 -24.33 -5.12
N ALA A 76 -8.22 -25.35 -4.40
CA ALA A 76 -7.91 -25.56 -2.99
C ALA A 76 -6.41 -25.81 -2.80
N ASP A 77 -5.80 -26.67 -3.62
CA ASP A 77 -4.35 -26.91 -3.58
C ASP A 77 -3.54 -25.64 -3.87
N LYS A 78 -3.97 -24.86 -4.86
CA LYS A 78 -3.33 -23.57 -5.19
C LYS A 78 -3.41 -22.60 -4.02
N LEU A 79 -4.59 -22.44 -3.41
CA LEU A 79 -4.77 -21.58 -2.24
C LEU A 79 -3.91 -22.05 -1.06
N GLN A 80 -3.84 -23.36 -0.81
CA GLN A 80 -3.03 -23.90 0.28
C GLN A 80 -1.55 -23.56 0.11
N ARG A 81 -1.03 -23.59 -1.13
CA ARG A 81 0.34 -23.16 -1.42
C ARG A 81 0.54 -21.66 -1.15
N LEU A 82 -0.42 -20.82 -1.54
CA LEU A 82 -0.36 -19.38 -1.27
C LEU A 82 -0.36 -19.09 0.24
N VAL A 83 -1.22 -19.76 1.01
CA VAL A 83 -1.27 -19.64 2.48
C VAL A 83 0.06 -20.04 3.10
N LYS A 84 0.66 -21.16 2.67
CA LYS A 84 1.97 -21.63 3.18
C LYS A 84 3.13 -20.71 2.81
N ASN A 85 3.01 -19.92 1.75
CA ASN A 85 4.07 -19.06 1.24
C ASN A 85 3.99 -17.62 1.77
N LEU A 86 2.92 -17.26 2.50
CA LEU A 86 2.76 -15.94 3.10
C LEU A 86 3.46 -15.89 4.45
N ASP A 87 4.46 -15.00 4.58
CA ASP A 87 5.02 -14.57 5.87
C ASP A 87 4.47 -13.18 6.20
N MET A 88 3.81 -13.04 7.34
CA MET A 88 3.12 -11.82 7.75
C MET A 88 3.33 -11.55 9.24
N ASN A 89 3.75 -10.33 9.55
CA ASN A 89 3.90 -9.85 10.92
C ASN A 89 3.20 -8.50 11.09
N VAL A 90 2.43 -8.36 12.16
CA VAL A 90 1.81 -7.08 12.57
C VAL A 90 2.58 -6.54 13.77
N ASN A 91 3.44 -5.56 13.51
CA ASN A 91 4.28 -4.96 14.54
C ASN A 91 3.74 -3.59 14.98
N LYS A 92 3.43 -3.45 16.27
CA LYS A 92 2.99 -2.17 16.87
C LYS A 92 4.19 -1.48 17.54
N PHE A 93 4.75 -0.48 16.87
CA PHE A 93 5.77 0.37 17.46
C PHE A 93 5.16 1.35 18.48
N THR A 94 5.62 1.31 19.73
CA THR A 94 5.08 2.12 20.84
C THR A 94 6.07 3.13 21.42
N GLY A 95 7.31 3.20 20.91
CA GLY A 95 8.34 4.08 21.45
C GLY A 95 8.05 5.58 21.24
N TYR A 96 7.43 5.93 20.11
CA TYR A 96 6.95 7.27 19.79
C TYR A 96 5.97 7.21 18.60
N GLY A 97 5.39 8.35 18.23
CA GLY A 97 4.53 8.47 17.06
C GLY A 97 4.66 9.82 16.37
N LYS A 98 3.64 10.20 15.59
CA LYS A 98 3.61 11.42 14.78
C LYS A 98 3.95 12.70 15.56
N GLU A 99 3.57 12.77 16.83
CA GLU A 99 3.82 13.94 17.68
C GLU A 99 5.31 14.21 17.91
N PHE A 100 6.10 13.17 18.15
CA PHE A 100 7.56 13.31 18.28
C PHE A 100 8.18 13.75 16.96
N ILE A 101 7.81 13.10 15.86
CA ILE A 101 8.40 13.37 14.53
C ILE A 101 8.09 14.81 14.10
N LYS A 102 6.86 15.28 14.34
CA LYS A 102 6.46 16.67 14.07
C LYS A 102 7.22 17.68 14.93
N LYS A 103 7.52 17.38 16.20
CA LYS A 103 8.37 18.23 17.06
C LYS A 103 9.78 18.40 16.48
N GLN A 104 10.28 17.38 15.78
CA GLN A 104 11.53 17.47 15.03
C GLN A 104 11.39 18.23 13.71
N LYS A 105 10.22 18.80 13.37
CA LYS A 105 9.91 19.49 12.11
C LYS A 105 10.07 18.60 10.86
N MET A 106 9.76 17.31 10.99
CA MET A 106 9.80 16.33 9.89
C MET A 106 8.38 15.84 9.53
N SER A 107 8.16 15.47 8.27
CA SER A 107 6.94 14.76 7.86
C SER A 107 6.98 13.33 8.44
N PRO A 108 5.94 12.86 9.17
CA PRO A 108 5.87 11.50 9.68
C PRO A 108 5.99 10.43 8.59
N ASP A 109 5.38 10.69 7.43
CA ASP A 109 5.39 9.79 6.29
C ASP A 109 6.81 9.66 5.70
N ALA A 110 7.44 10.79 5.38
CA ALA A 110 8.80 10.81 4.86
C ALA A 110 9.82 10.21 5.84
N TYR A 111 9.64 10.46 7.14
CA TYR A 111 10.46 9.87 8.18
C TYR A 111 10.37 8.33 8.18
N ILE A 112 9.17 7.78 8.10
CA ILE A 112 8.96 6.32 8.04
C ILE A 112 9.56 5.73 6.76
N GLN A 113 9.38 6.39 5.61
CA GLN A 113 9.97 5.94 4.35
C GLN A 113 11.50 5.88 4.42
N VAL A 114 12.16 6.91 4.93
CA VAL A 114 13.61 6.92 5.13
C VAL A 114 14.05 5.84 6.14
N ALA A 115 13.26 5.60 7.21
CA ALA A 115 13.51 4.53 8.16
C ALA A 115 13.39 3.13 7.53
N LEU A 116 12.44 2.92 6.60
CA LEU A 116 12.31 1.68 5.83
C LEU A 116 13.51 1.48 4.90
N GLN A 117 13.99 2.53 4.23
CA GLN A 117 15.22 2.46 3.43
C GLN A 117 16.43 2.06 4.29
N PHE A 118 16.55 2.65 5.49
CA PHE A 118 17.62 2.28 6.42
C PHE A 118 17.52 0.84 6.90
N THR A 119 16.31 0.39 7.23
CA THR A 119 16.06 -0.98 7.68
C THR A 119 16.44 -1.98 6.58
N PHE A 120 15.96 -1.75 5.35
CA PHE A 120 16.28 -2.61 4.22
C PHE A 120 17.79 -2.64 3.94
N TYR A 121 18.46 -1.47 3.97
CA TYR A 121 19.91 -1.39 3.79
C TYR A 121 20.67 -2.16 4.87
N ARG A 122 20.26 -2.08 6.14
CA ARG A 122 20.90 -2.84 7.23
C ARG A 122 20.75 -4.35 7.07
N CYS A 123 19.62 -4.81 6.55
CA CYS A 123 19.36 -6.23 6.35
C CYS A 123 20.05 -6.79 5.10
N HIS A 124 20.22 -5.99 4.05
CA HIS A 124 20.60 -6.49 2.72
C HIS A 124 21.81 -5.79 2.07
N GLY A 125 22.38 -4.76 2.70
CA GLY A 125 23.56 -4.04 2.22
C GLY A 125 23.36 -3.17 0.98
N ARG A 126 22.13 -3.00 0.51
CA ARG A 126 21.78 -2.20 -0.67
C ARG A 126 20.39 -1.60 -0.56
N LEU A 127 20.14 -0.52 -1.29
CA LEU A 127 18.77 -0.09 -1.58
C LEU A 127 18.22 -0.84 -2.79
N VAL A 128 16.89 -0.81 -2.92
CA VAL A 128 16.14 -1.50 -3.99
C VAL A 128 15.07 -0.58 -4.55
N PRO A 129 14.64 -0.78 -5.80
CA PRO A 129 13.46 -0.10 -6.35
C PRO A 129 12.30 -0.22 -5.36
N THR A 130 11.88 0.92 -4.84
CA THR A 130 10.84 1.03 -3.82
C THR A 130 9.64 1.73 -4.41
N TYR A 131 8.46 1.14 -4.20
CA TYR A 131 7.17 1.75 -4.52
C TYR A 131 6.55 2.32 -3.25
N GLU A 132 6.03 3.54 -3.36
CA GLU A 132 5.12 4.13 -2.39
C GLU A 132 3.92 4.75 -3.13
N SER A 133 2.71 4.40 -2.72
CA SER A 133 1.50 4.91 -3.35
C SER A 133 1.29 6.41 -3.09
N ALA A 134 1.23 7.23 -4.14
CA ALA A 134 0.83 8.64 -4.07
C ALA A 134 -0.55 8.87 -4.66
N SER A 135 -1.51 9.32 -3.85
CA SER A 135 -2.84 9.67 -4.35
C SER A 135 -2.79 10.89 -5.28
N ILE A 136 -3.26 10.71 -6.52
CA ILE A 136 -3.45 11.77 -7.52
C ILE A 136 -4.92 12.19 -7.67
N ARG A 137 -5.76 11.90 -6.66
CA ARG A 137 -7.20 12.26 -6.60
C ARG A 137 -7.52 13.77 -6.72
N ARG A 138 -6.52 14.63 -6.81
CA ARG A 138 -6.67 16.06 -7.15
C ARG A 138 -7.07 16.25 -8.62
N PHE A 139 -6.80 15.26 -9.46
CA PHE A 139 -7.15 15.22 -10.87
C PHE A 139 -8.40 14.35 -11.09
N GLN A 140 -9.13 14.59 -12.18
CA GLN A 140 -10.27 13.78 -12.56
C GLN A 140 -9.86 12.31 -12.75
N GLU A 141 -10.66 11.39 -12.24
CA GLU A 141 -10.39 9.94 -12.25
C GLU A 141 -9.07 9.53 -11.57
N GLY A 142 -8.45 10.44 -10.82
CA GLY A 142 -7.15 10.23 -10.21
C GLY A 142 -7.14 9.03 -9.26
N ARG A 143 -6.25 8.08 -9.55
CA ARG A 143 -5.94 6.91 -8.71
C ARG A 143 -4.67 7.19 -7.92
N VAL A 144 -3.57 6.55 -8.32
CA VAL A 144 -2.25 6.68 -7.70
C VAL A 144 -1.16 6.85 -8.75
N ASP A 145 -0.08 7.50 -8.35
CA ASP A 145 1.24 7.42 -8.99
C ASP A 145 2.25 6.86 -7.98
N ASN A 146 3.52 6.74 -8.37
CA ASN A 146 4.58 6.18 -7.53
C ASN A 146 5.50 7.26 -6.95
N ILE A 147 5.79 7.15 -5.65
CA ILE A 147 6.92 7.82 -5.00
C ILE A 147 8.08 6.83 -4.92
N ARG A 148 9.20 7.16 -5.59
CA ARG A 148 10.39 6.31 -5.59
C ARG A 148 11.28 6.65 -4.39
N SER A 149 11.00 6.03 -3.24
CA SER A 149 11.67 6.35 -1.96
C SER A 149 13.15 5.98 -1.87
N SER A 150 13.67 5.18 -2.80
CA SER A 150 15.07 4.77 -2.85
C SER A 150 15.96 5.84 -3.52
N THR A 151 16.02 7.04 -2.93
CA THR A 151 16.73 8.19 -3.51
C THR A 151 18.25 8.15 -3.25
N PRO A 152 19.05 8.91 -4.02
CA PRO A 152 20.48 9.08 -3.73
C PRO A 152 20.77 9.64 -2.32
N GLU A 153 19.92 10.54 -1.83
CA GLU A 153 20.02 11.13 -0.49
C GLU A 153 19.73 10.09 0.60
N ALA A 154 18.70 9.26 0.39
CA ALA A 154 18.45 8.11 1.26
C ALA A 154 19.67 7.17 1.27
N LEU A 155 20.27 6.87 0.11
CA LEU A 155 21.48 6.04 0.03
C LEU A 155 22.65 6.63 0.81
N ALA A 156 22.87 7.95 0.72
CA ALA A 156 23.91 8.65 1.46
C ALA A 156 23.68 8.55 2.97
N PHE A 157 22.45 8.81 3.43
CA PHE A 157 22.07 8.70 4.83
C PHE A 157 22.26 7.28 5.37
N VAL A 158 21.75 6.25 4.69
CA VAL A 158 21.83 4.87 5.21
C VAL A 158 23.27 4.34 5.24
N LYS A 159 24.12 4.75 4.28
CA LYS A 159 25.56 4.44 4.29
C LYS A 159 26.28 5.07 5.48
N ALA A 160 25.99 6.32 5.79
CA ALA A 160 26.57 7.02 6.94
C ALA A 160 26.10 6.40 8.27
N MET A 161 24.83 6.01 8.36
CA MET A 161 24.30 5.35 9.56
C MET A 161 24.85 3.93 9.75
N ALA A 162 25.14 3.21 8.66
CA ALA A 162 25.73 1.86 8.73
C ALA A 162 27.23 1.87 9.08
N ASN A 163 27.96 2.94 8.75
CA ASN A 163 29.41 3.07 8.99
C ASN A 163 29.69 4.01 10.18
N SER A 164 29.43 3.52 11.40
CA SER A 164 29.46 4.31 12.63
C SER A 164 30.83 4.91 13.02
N SER A 165 31.95 4.40 12.48
CA SER A 165 33.29 4.82 12.88
C SER A 165 33.83 6.06 12.15
N LYS A 166 33.18 6.49 11.06
CA LYS A 166 33.71 7.57 10.18
C LYS A 166 32.85 8.83 10.12
N THR A 167 31.64 8.81 10.68
CA THR A 167 30.69 9.91 10.53
C THR A 167 30.17 10.35 11.89
N THR A 168 30.28 11.65 12.15
CA THR A 168 29.79 12.28 13.38
C THR A 168 28.25 12.27 13.43
N ASP A 169 27.69 12.40 14.63
CA ASP A 169 26.23 12.45 14.77
C ASP A 169 25.61 13.70 14.14
N ALA A 170 26.34 14.82 14.11
CA ALA A 170 25.92 16.03 13.40
C ALA A 170 25.80 15.80 11.89
N GLU A 171 26.76 15.10 11.28
CA GLU A 171 26.72 14.75 9.85
C GLU A 171 25.59 13.75 9.53
N LYS A 172 25.39 12.73 10.38
CA LYS A 172 24.26 11.79 10.23
C LYS A 172 22.92 12.52 10.27
N MET A 173 22.76 13.46 11.20
CA MET A 173 21.56 14.28 11.30
C MET A 173 21.36 15.16 10.07
N ALA A 174 22.41 15.79 9.55
CA ALA A 174 22.33 16.59 8.32
C ALA A 174 21.91 15.73 7.10
N LEU A 175 22.44 14.51 6.99
CA LEU A 175 22.06 13.56 5.95
C LEU A 175 20.61 13.07 6.10
N LEU A 176 20.16 12.82 7.32
CA LEU A 176 18.76 12.49 7.61
C LEU A 176 17.82 13.60 7.12
N TRP A 177 18.14 14.85 7.47
CA TRP A 177 17.38 16.02 7.01
C TRP A 177 17.32 16.13 5.50
N THR A 178 18.43 15.85 4.83
CA THR A 178 18.54 15.88 3.37
C THR A 178 17.69 14.79 2.73
N ALA A 179 17.74 13.57 3.25
CA ALA A 179 16.92 12.45 2.79
C ALA A 179 15.42 12.71 2.99
N ILE A 180 15.02 13.25 4.15
CA ILE A 180 13.62 13.59 4.43
C ILE A 180 13.12 14.70 3.50
N LYS A 181 13.95 15.70 3.21
CA LYS A 181 13.62 16.76 2.27
C LYS A 181 13.45 16.22 0.85
N ALA A 182 14.35 15.35 0.40
CA ALA A 182 14.25 14.69 -0.91
C ALA A 182 12.97 13.87 -1.03
N GLN A 183 12.65 13.04 -0.02
CA GLN A 183 11.41 12.28 0.04
C GLN A 183 10.19 13.20 -0.04
N THR A 184 10.15 14.26 0.77
CA THR A 184 9.04 15.23 0.79
C THR A 184 8.86 15.91 -0.56
N ASN A 185 9.94 16.30 -1.21
CA ASN A 185 9.90 16.90 -2.55
C ASN A 185 9.36 15.90 -3.59
N TYR A 186 9.78 14.63 -3.54
CA TYR A 186 9.29 13.60 -4.44
C TYR A 186 7.80 13.31 -4.21
N THR A 187 7.36 13.25 -2.94
CA THR A 187 5.95 13.15 -2.58
C THR A 187 5.15 14.28 -3.22
N ILE A 188 5.65 15.53 -3.16
CA ILE A 188 4.99 16.68 -3.79
C ILE A 188 4.88 16.46 -5.30
N LEU A 189 5.98 16.11 -5.98
CA LEU A 189 5.98 15.83 -7.42
C LEU A 189 4.92 14.79 -7.78
N ALA A 190 4.86 13.67 -7.07
CA ALA A 190 3.94 12.58 -7.34
C ALA A 190 2.47 12.99 -7.15
N ILE A 191 2.10 13.60 -6.01
CA ILE A 191 0.70 14.02 -5.76
C ILE A 191 0.25 15.16 -6.68
N THR A 192 1.19 15.88 -7.31
CA THR A 192 0.91 16.91 -8.31
C THR A 192 1.02 16.41 -9.76
N GLY A 193 1.13 15.10 -9.97
CA GLY A 193 1.15 14.50 -11.33
C GLY A 193 2.44 14.77 -12.11
N MET A 194 3.54 15.05 -11.42
CA MET A 194 4.86 15.35 -11.98
C MET A 194 5.88 14.22 -11.73
N ALA A 195 5.45 13.07 -11.19
CA ALA A 195 6.27 11.86 -11.14
C ALA A 195 6.33 11.16 -12.50
N ILE A 196 7.15 10.11 -12.59
CA ILE A 196 7.55 9.54 -13.88
C ILE A 196 6.82 8.25 -14.24
N ASP A 197 6.31 7.50 -13.27
CA ASP A 197 5.91 6.10 -13.51
C ASP A 197 4.68 6.00 -14.42
N ASN A 198 3.62 6.76 -14.13
CA ASN A 198 2.45 6.83 -14.99
C ASN A 198 2.76 7.44 -16.36
N HIS A 199 3.64 8.43 -16.43
CA HIS A 199 4.07 9.04 -17.69
C HIS A 199 4.80 8.03 -18.58
N LEU A 200 5.79 7.32 -18.04
CA LEU A 200 6.52 6.27 -18.76
C LEU A 200 5.61 5.12 -19.17
N LEU A 201 4.64 4.74 -18.34
CA LEU A 201 3.62 3.75 -18.69
C LEU A 201 2.78 4.23 -19.89
N GLY A 202 2.32 5.47 -19.88
CA GLY A 202 1.55 6.06 -20.98
C GLY A 202 2.32 6.04 -22.30
N LEU A 203 3.58 6.50 -22.28
CA LEU A 203 4.46 6.47 -23.46
C LEU A 203 4.66 5.05 -24.00
N ARG A 204 4.85 4.07 -23.11
CA ARG A 204 5.02 2.66 -23.47
C ARG A 204 3.77 2.08 -24.14
N GLU A 205 2.60 2.31 -23.55
CA GLU A 205 1.34 1.77 -24.09
C GLU A 205 0.92 2.48 -25.38
N ILE A 206 1.17 3.79 -25.52
CA ILE A 206 0.94 4.51 -26.80
C ILE A 206 1.81 3.92 -27.91
N ALA A 207 3.10 3.69 -27.67
CA ALA A 207 3.98 3.08 -28.67
C ALA A 207 3.48 1.69 -29.12
N LYS A 208 2.96 0.90 -28.16
CA LYS A 208 2.37 -0.41 -28.42
C LYS A 208 1.05 -0.31 -29.20
N GLU A 209 0.17 0.62 -28.84
CA GLU A 209 -1.11 0.84 -29.54
C GLU A 209 -0.90 1.26 -30.99
N LEU A 210 0.09 2.14 -31.22
CA LEU A 210 0.52 2.56 -32.54
C LEU A 210 1.34 1.50 -33.29
N LYS A 211 1.55 0.32 -32.70
CA LYS A 211 2.33 -0.80 -33.26
C LYS A 211 3.75 -0.40 -33.69
N LEU A 212 4.34 0.55 -32.98
CA LEU A 212 5.73 0.92 -33.18
C LEU A 212 6.63 -0.19 -32.67
N GLU A 213 7.85 -0.27 -33.20
CA GLU A 213 8.90 -1.05 -32.56
C GLU A 213 9.08 -0.54 -31.13
N LYS A 214 9.23 -1.46 -30.19
CA LYS A 214 9.32 -1.12 -28.76
C LYS A 214 10.54 -0.22 -28.54
N PRO A 215 10.35 1.02 -28.04
CA PRO A 215 11.46 1.93 -27.78
C PRO A 215 12.54 1.29 -26.89
N GLU A 216 13.81 1.54 -27.21
CA GLU A 216 14.97 0.95 -26.53
C GLU A 216 14.92 1.13 -25.01
N LEU A 217 14.50 2.32 -24.55
CA LEU A 217 14.28 2.63 -23.13
C LEU A 217 13.47 1.56 -22.39
N PHE A 218 12.39 1.05 -23.01
CA PHE A 218 11.51 0.08 -22.37
C PHE A 218 12.04 -1.36 -22.45
N SER A 219 13.07 -1.60 -23.27
CA SER A 219 13.78 -2.88 -23.39
C SER A 219 15.07 -2.91 -22.55
N ASP A 220 15.52 -1.76 -22.05
CA ASP A 220 16.68 -1.67 -21.16
C ASP A 220 16.44 -2.43 -19.84
N THR A 221 17.46 -3.19 -19.43
CA THR A 221 17.56 -3.82 -18.11
C THR A 221 17.34 -2.85 -16.95
N THR A 222 17.71 -1.59 -17.11
CA THR A 222 17.50 -0.51 -16.13
C THR A 222 16.01 -0.23 -15.93
N TYR A 223 15.23 -0.15 -17.01
CA TYR A 223 13.79 0.01 -16.92
C TYR A 223 13.13 -1.23 -16.31
N ALA A 224 13.52 -2.43 -16.75
CA ALA A 224 13.02 -3.68 -16.18
C ALA A 224 13.29 -3.79 -14.67
N THR A 225 14.47 -3.36 -14.22
CA THR A 225 14.83 -3.31 -12.80
C THR A 225 14.02 -2.24 -12.07
N SER A 226 13.84 -1.06 -12.66
CA SER A 226 13.19 0.07 -11.99
C SER A 226 11.70 -0.16 -11.70
N ILE A 227 11.03 -1.03 -12.46
CA ILE A 227 9.62 -1.42 -12.25
C ILE A 227 9.46 -2.72 -11.46
N HIS A 228 10.57 -3.34 -11.05
CA HIS A 228 10.56 -4.52 -10.18
C HIS A 228 10.70 -4.10 -8.71
N PHE A 229 9.56 -3.75 -8.10
CA PHE A 229 9.53 -3.22 -6.74
C PHE A 229 9.70 -4.32 -5.69
N ILE A 230 10.92 -4.44 -5.16
CA ILE A 230 11.24 -5.38 -4.07
C ILE A 230 10.63 -4.91 -2.75
N LEU A 231 10.55 -3.58 -2.55
CA LEU A 231 9.88 -2.96 -1.42
C LEU A 231 8.66 -2.19 -1.93
N SER A 232 7.45 -2.64 -1.59
CA SER A 232 6.19 -1.99 -1.97
C SER A 232 5.45 -1.55 -0.71
N THR A 233 5.17 -0.26 -0.62
CA THR A 233 4.70 0.39 0.61
C THR A 233 3.52 1.32 0.35
N SER A 234 2.73 1.57 1.39
CA SER A 234 1.65 2.56 1.37
C SER A 234 1.35 3.01 2.78
N GLN A 235 1.10 4.30 2.98
CA GLN A 235 0.54 4.79 4.22
C GLN A 235 -1.00 4.70 4.18
N VAL A 236 -1.57 3.99 5.16
CA VAL A 236 -3.03 3.87 5.33
C VAL A 236 -3.40 4.38 6.73
N PRO A 237 -3.58 5.71 6.91
CA PRO A 237 -3.88 6.27 8.21
C PRO A 237 -5.35 6.02 8.58
N THR A 238 -5.60 5.64 9.84
CA THR A 238 -6.92 5.61 10.47
C THR A 238 -7.06 6.77 11.46
N THR A 239 -8.29 7.15 11.80
CA THR A 239 -8.62 8.30 12.66
C THR A 239 -8.95 7.91 14.10
N GLU A 240 -9.13 6.62 14.37
CA GLU A 240 -9.32 6.07 15.73
C GLU A 240 -8.01 5.66 16.38
#